data_AF-A0A061N913-F1
#
_entry.id   AF-A0A061N913-F1
#
_cell.length_a   1.000
_cell.length_b   1.000
_cell.length_c   1.000
_cell.angle_alpha   90.00
_cell.angle_beta   90.00
_cell.angle_gamma   90.00
#
_symmetry.space_group_name_H-M   'P 1'
#
loop_
_entity.id
_entity.type
_entity.pdbx_description
1 polymer ?
#
loop_
_entity_poly.entity_id
_entity_poly.type
_entity_poly.pdbx_seq_one_letter_code
_entity_poly.pdbx_strand_id
1 'polypeptide(L)'
;MDIVWIVLSVVCFALAIIGVVYPIIPSAPAYILSLVFLALYTGFDYFGWFFYTAQGILVVLMLVIDFLTSYYGITKIGGSKAAVWGSVVGLLLGPLLIPLPLFNLLIGAFIGAIVGELIAGGRNLKKLSQIGLGSLLGFIGGVIGKFVLIFVGMILVAAALIW
;
A
#
# COMPACT_ATOMS: atom_id res chain seq x y z
N MET A 1 7.22 3.18 29.85
CA MET A 1 7.57 3.47 28.43
C MET A 1 7.33 2.25 27.55
N ASP A 2 7.55 1.04 28.07
CA ASP A 2 7.48 -0.20 27.30
C ASP A 2 6.08 -0.56 26.79
N ILE A 3 5.04 -0.30 27.59
CA ILE A 3 3.63 -0.49 27.19
C ILE A 3 3.23 0.38 25.99
N VAL A 4 3.80 1.58 25.87
CA VAL A 4 3.44 2.52 24.79
C VAL A 4 3.84 1.94 23.43
N TRP A 5 5.02 1.34 23.35
CA TRP A 5 5.52 0.72 22.13
C TRP A 5 4.69 -0.49 21.70
N ILE A 6 4.28 -1.33 22.64
CA ILE A 6 3.37 -2.45 22.37
C ILE A 6 2.03 -1.95 21.84
N VAL A 7 1.42 -0.97 22.52
CA VAL A 7 0.13 -0.42 22.11
C VAL A 7 0.22 0.20 20.71
N LEU A 8 1.25 0.99 20.44
CA LEU A 8 1.48 1.57 19.11
C LEU A 8 1.70 0.49 18.05
N SER A 9 2.47 -0.56 18.35
CA SER A 9 2.68 -1.69 17.44
C SER A 9 1.37 -2.37 17.07
N VAL A 10 0.56 -2.72 18.07
CA VAL A 10 -0.75 -3.37 17.86
C VAL A 10 -1.70 -2.48 17.07
N VAL A 11 -1.75 -1.18 17.40
CA VAL A 11 -2.59 -0.21 16.66
C VAL A 11 -2.13 -0.10 15.21
N CYS A 12 -0.84 0.07 14.94
CA CYS A 12 -0.31 0.14 13.58
C CYS A 12 -0.56 -1.15 12.79
N PHE A 13 -0.46 -2.31 13.45
CA PHE A 13 -0.75 -3.59 12.83
C PHE A 13 -2.23 -3.71 12.45
N ALA A 14 -3.13 -3.34 13.36
CA ALA A 14 -4.57 -3.28 13.09
C ALA A 14 -4.88 -2.31 11.94
N LEU A 15 -4.23 -1.13 11.92
CA LEU A 15 -4.35 -0.17 10.81
C LEU A 15 -3.82 -0.72 9.49
N ALA A 16 -2.79 -1.57 9.49
CA ALA A 16 -2.30 -2.23 8.28
C ALA A 16 -3.35 -3.21 7.71
N ILE A 17 -3.99 -4.02 8.57
CA ILE A 17 -5.08 -4.92 8.17
C ILE A 17 -6.29 -4.11 7.66
N ILE A 18 -6.72 -3.11 8.43
CA ILE A 18 -7.83 -2.22 8.04
C ILE A 18 -7.49 -1.53 6.72
N GLY A 19 -6.25 -1.06 6.55
CA GLY A 19 -5.76 -0.42 5.33
C GLY A 19 -5.68 -1.35 4.12
N VAL A 20 -5.71 -2.66 4.30
CA VAL A 20 -5.88 -3.59 3.16
C VAL A 20 -7.35 -3.69 2.77
N VAL A 21 -8.26 -3.83 3.73
CA VAL A 21 -9.71 -3.96 3.46
C VAL A 21 -10.32 -2.64 2.98
N TYR A 22 -9.95 -1.55 3.64
CA TYR A 22 -10.34 -0.18 3.36
C TYR A 22 -9.09 0.58 2.95
N PRO A 23 -8.77 0.64 1.64
CA PRO A 23 -7.45 1.05 1.19
C PRO A 23 -7.29 2.58 1.11
N ILE A 24 -7.78 3.23 2.17
CA ILE A 24 -7.68 4.64 2.53
C ILE A 24 -6.34 4.88 3.23
N ILE A 25 -5.92 3.93 4.06
CA ILE A 25 -4.68 3.97 4.83
C ILE A 25 -3.61 3.22 4.04
N PRO A 26 -2.42 3.79 3.84
CA PRO A 26 -1.32 3.08 3.21
C PRO A 26 -0.88 1.93 4.13
N SER A 27 -1.29 0.71 3.81
CA SER A 27 -1.09 -0.48 4.65
C SER A 27 0.36 -0.88 4.83
N ALA A 28 1.19 -0.75 3.78
CA ALA A 28 2.62 -1.06 3.85
C ALA A 28 3.38 -0.16 4.85
N PRO A 29 3.24 1.18 4.83
CA PRO A 29 3.79 2.04 5.89
C PRO A 29 3.27 1.71 7.30
N ALA A 30 1.96 1.46 7.45
CA ALA A 30 1.40 1.07 8.75
C ALA A 30 2.00 -0.26 9.25
N TYR A 31 2.22 -1.22 8.35
CA TYR A 31 2.86 -2.49 8.64
C TYR A 31 4.31 -2.31 9.10
N ILE A 32 5.11 -1.53 8.37
CA ILE A 32 6.50 -1.22 8.76
C ILE A 32 6.54 -0.56 10.14
N LEU A 33 5.67 0.43 10.39
CA LEU A 33 5.60 1.11 11.68
C LEU A 33 5.28 0.13 12.82
N SER A 34 4.39 -0.84 12.58
CA SER A 34 4.09 -1.86 13.59
C SER A 34 5.34 -2.67 13.99
N LEU A 35 6.17 -3.05 13.01
CA LEU A 35 7.42 -3.79 13.23
C LEU A 35 8.48 -2.92 13.91
N VAL A 36 8.58 -1.65 13.54
CA VAL A 36 9.50 -0.69 14.18
C VAL A 36 9.13 -0.50 15.65
N PHE A 37 7.86 -0.29 15.97
CA PHE A 37 7.42 -0.18 17.37
C PHE A 37 7.61 -1.48 18.15
N LEU A 38 7.39 -2.63 17.51
CA LEU A 38 7.69 -3.93 18.12
C LEU A 38 9.18 -4.09 18.42
N ALA A 39 10.04 -3.69 17.49
CA ALA A 39 11.50 -3.72 17.65
C ALA A 39 12.00 -2.72 18.72
N LEU A 40 11.33 -1.57 18.87
CA LEU A 40 11.63 -0.62 19.94
C LEU A 40 11.23 -1.16 21.33
N TYR A 41 10.25 -2.06 21.41
CA TYR A 41 9.88 -2.75 22.64
C TYR A 41 10.82 -3.93 22.95
N THR A 42 11.08 -4.79 21.96
CA THR A 42 11.84 -6.05 22.13
C THR A 42 13.36 -5.90 22.00
N GLY A 43 13.81 -4.82 21.36
CA GLY A 43 15.19 -4.67 20.87
C GLY A 43 15.35 -5.23 19.45
N PHE A 44 16.10 -4.53 18.60
CA PHE A 44 16.32 -4.96 17.20
C PHE A 44 17.12 -6.26 17.08
N ASP A 45 17.87 -6.64 18.11
CA ASP A 45 18.63 -7.88 18.11
C ASP A 45 17.77 -9.12 18.41
N TYR A 46 16.57 -8.93 18.99
CA TYR A 46 15.71 -10.02 19.45
C TYR A 46 15.28 -10.95 18.31
N PHE A 47 14.80 -10.39 17.20
CA PHE A 47 14.32 -11.18 16.05
C PHE A 47 15.41 -11.53 15.01
N GLY A 48 16.55 -10.86 15.06
CA GLY A 48 17.65 -11.04 14.11
C GLY A 48 17.36 -10.57 12.67
N TRP A 49 18.42 -10.49 11.86
CA TRP A 49 18.36 -9.90 10.52
C TRP A 49 17.49 -10.68 9.52
N PHE A 50 17.42 -12.01 9.65
CA PHE A 50 16.60 -12.86 8.78
C PHE A 50 15.11 -12.51 8.89
N PHE A 51 14.63 -12.25 10.11
CA PHE A 51 13.24 -11.86 10.33
C PHE A 51 12.92 -10.54 9.63
N TYR A 52 13.71 -9.48 9.87
CA TYR A 52 13.46 -8.18 9.25
C TYR A 52 13.59 -8.23 7.72
N THR A 53 14.49 -9.05 7.20
CA THR A 53 14.63 -9.27 5.75
C THR A 53 13.39 -9.94 5.18
N ALA A 54 12.88 -11.00 5.82
CA ALA A 54 11.63 -11.65 5.40
C ALA A 54 10.44 -10.69 5.43
N GLN A 55 10.33 -9.87 6.49
CA GLN A 55 9.30 -8.84 6.61
C GLN A 55 9.42 -7.77 5.51
N GLY A 56 10.64 -7.31 5.23
CA GLY A 56 10.92 -6.36 4.15
C GLY A 56 10.52 -6.90 2.78
N ILE A 57 10.79 -8.18 2.50
CA ILE A 57 10.36 -8.85 1.27
C ILE A 57 8.83 -8.84 1.15
N LEU A 58 8.09 -9.12 2.22
CA LEU A 58 6.63 -9.06 2.19
C LEU A 58 6.11 -7.67 1.83
N VAL A 59 6.70 -6.62 2.41
CA VAL A 59 6.34 -5.23 2.07
C VAL A 59 6.62 -4.92 0.60
N VAL A 60 7.77 -5.33 0.08
CA VAL A 60 8.10 -5.15 -1.34
C VAL A 60 7.09 -5.87 -2.23
N LEU A 61 6.71 -7.11 -1.88
CA LEU A 61 5.69 -7.85 -2.60
C LEU A 61 4.32 -7.15 -2.57
N MET A 62 3.93 -6.52 -1.45
CA MET A 62 2.69 -5.73 -1.39
C MET A 62 2.72 -4.56 -2.37
N LEU A 63 3.83 -3.82 -2.44
CA LEU A 63 4.00 -2.71 -3.38
C LEU A 63 4.00 -3.19 -4.84
N VAL A 64 4.61 -4.35 -5.11
CA VAL A 64 4.59 -4.97 -6.44
C VAL A 64 3.17 -5.37 -6.82
N ILE A 65 2.38 -5.93 -5.90
CA ILE A 65 0.96 -6.23 -6.15
C ILE A 65 0.21 -4.96 -6.53
N ASP A 66 0.37 -3.87 -5.77
CA ASP A 66 -0.29 -2.60 -6.06
C ASP A 66 0.08 -2.05 -7.43
N PHE A 67 1.35 -2.15 -7.81
CA PHE A 67 1.82 -1.77 -9.13
C PHE A 67 1.21 -2.64 -10.23
N LEU A 68 1.28 -3.96 -10.10
CA LEU A 68 0.82 -4.90 -11.13
C LEU A 68 -0.69 -4.83 -11.33
N THR A 69 -1.46 -4.70 -10.26
CA THR A 69 -2.92 -4.65 -10.35
C THR A 69 -3.40 -3.31 -10.89
N SER A 70 -2.78 -2.19 -10.50
CA SER A 70 -3.03 -0.88 -11.11
C SER A 70 -2.63 -0.85 -12.59
N TYR A 71 -1.45 -1.40 -12.93
CA TYR A 71 -1.01 -1.58 -14.31
C TYR A 71 -2.09 -2.32 -15.11
N TYR A 72 -2.51 -3.49 -14.65
CA TYR A 72 -3.52 -4.30 -15.33
C TYR A 72 -4.85 -3.57 -15.47
N GLY A 73 -5.32 -2.89 -14.42
CA GLY A 73 -6.56 -2.11 -14.41
C GLY A 73 -6.56 -0.97 -15.42
N ILE A 74 -5.45 -0.25 -15.54
CA ILE A 74 -5.28 0.87 -16.49
C ILE A 74 -5.13 0.34 -17.92
N THR A 75 -4.25 -0.65 -18.15
CA THR A 75 -3.99 -1.16 -19.49
C THR A 75 -5.19 -1.90 -20.08
N LYS A 76 -6.02 -2.53 -19.24
CA LYS A 76 -7.26 -3.19 -19.69
C LYS A 76 -8.26 -2.19 -20.30
N ILE A 77 -8.21 -0.92 -19.89
CA ILE A 77 -9.03 0.17 -20.42
C ILE A 77 -8.32 0.87 -21.61
N GLY A 78 -7.09 0.48 -21.92
CA GLY A 78 -6.28 1.07 -22.99
C GLY A 78 -5.65 2.40 -22.60
N GLY A 79 -5.33 2.57 -21.30
CA GLY A 79 -4.51 3.68 -20.80
C GLY A 79 -3.02 3.51 -21.12
N SER A 80 -2.30 4.62 -21.13
CA SER A 80 -0.87 4.68 -21.45
C SER A 80 0.03 4.24 -20.28
N LYS A 81 1.31 4.03 -20.57
CA LYS A 81 2.34 3.82 -19.53
C LYS A 81 2.47 5.04 -18.59
N ALA A 82 2.24 6.24 -19.10
CA ALA A 82 2.28 7.46 -18.29
C ALA A 82 1.12 7.50 -17.29
N ALA A 83 -0.06 6.99 -17.66
CA ALA A 83 -1.18 6.83 -16.73
C ALA A 83 -0.84 5.85 -15.59
N VAL A 84 -0.15 4.75 -15.89
CA VAL A 84 0.32 3.81 -14.85
C VAL A 84 1.27 4.50 -13.88
N TRP A 85 2.33 5.13 -14.38
CA TRP A 85 3.29 5.82 -13.52
C TRP A 85 2.65 6.99 -12.77
N GLY A 86 1.75 7.73 -13.42
CA GLY A 86 0.97 8.77 -12.78
C GLY A 86 0.13 8.24 -11.62
N SER A 87 -0.51 7.07 -11.78
CA SER A 87 -1.25 6.42 -10.71
C SER A 87 -0.37 6.03 -9.53
N VAL A 88 0.82 5.47 -9.79
CA VAL A 88 1.77 5.07 -8.75
C VAL A 88 2.27 6.28 -7.97
N VAL A 89 2.66 7.35 -8.67
CA VAL A 89 3.07 8.61 -8.04
C VAL A 89 1.91 9.22 -7.25
N GLY A 90 0.71 9.16 -7.80
CA GLY A 90 -0.52 9.58 -7.12
C GLY A 90 -0.82 8.77 -5.86
N LEU A 91 -0.54 7.46 -5.85
CA LEU A 91 -0.70 6.60 -4.69
C LEU A 91 0.27 6.98 -3.56
N LEU A 92 1.51 7.33 -3.91
CA LEU A 92 2.56 7.70 -2.96
C LEU A 92 2.39 9.14 -2.43
N LEU A 93 2.08 10.08 -3.33
CA LEU A 93 1.98 11.51 -2.99
C LEU A 93 0.56 11.92 -2.58
N GLY A 94 -0.47 11.20 -2.99
CA GLY A 94 -1.87 11.49 -2.66
C GLY A 94 -2.09 11.69 -1.17
N PRO A 95 -1.67 10.75 -0.29
CA PRO A 95 -1.76 10.91 1.16
C PRO A 95 -1.06 12.16 1.72
N LEU A 96 -0.02 12.67 1.05
CA LEU A 96 0.79 13.80 1.52
C LEU A 96 0.30 15.16 0.98
N LEU A 97 -0.19 15.20 -0.25
CA LEU A 97 -0.51 16.44 -0.97
C LEU A 97 -1.99 16.82 -0.88
N ILE A 98 -2.88 15.86 -0.61
CA ILE A 98 -4.32 16.09 -0.61
C ILE A 98 -4.77 16.27 0.85
N PRO A 99 -5.12 17.50 1.31
CA PRO A 99 -5.60 17.74 2.67
C PRO A 99 -7.09 17.37 2.81
N LEU A 100 -7.48 16.18 2.32
CA LEU A 100 -8.80 15.61 2.58
C LEU A 100 -8.72 14.52 3.66
N PRO A 101 -9.80 14.23 4.41
CA PRO A 101 -9.65 13.43 5.61
C PRO A 101 -9.57 11.91 5.38
N LEU A 102 -10.08 11.35 4.26
CA LEU A 102 -10.41 9.90 4.24
C LEU A 102 -10.30 9.15 2.89
N PHE A 103 -9.75 9.68 1.80
CA PHE A 103 -9.63 8.90 0.53
C PHE A 103 -8.38 9.26 -0.30
N ASN A 104 -7.38 9.87 0.33
CA ASN A 104 -6.28 10.54 -0.36
C ASN A 104 -5.47 9.58 -1.23
N LEU A 105 -5.37 8.31 -0.85
CA LEU A 105 -4.66 7.30 -1.61
C LEU A 105 -5.39 6.91 -2.90
N LEU A 106 -6.70 6.63 -2.82
CA LEU A 106 -7.53 6.31 -3.98
C LEU A 106 -7.66 7.52 -4.91
N ILE A 107 -7.97 8.69 -4.35
CA ILE A 107 -8.09 9.93 -5.11
C ILE A 107 -6.75 10.26 -5.77
N GLY A 108 -5.64 10.10 -5.05
CA GLY A 108 -4.30 10.28 -5.57
C GLY A 108 -4.03 9.37 -6.77
N ALA A 109 -4.29 8.06 -6.65
CA ALA A 109 -4.13 7.12 -7.76
C ALA A 109 -5.02 7.46 -8.97
N PHE A 110 -6.27 7.85 -8.74
CA PHE A 110 -7.23 8.24 -9.78
C PHE A 110 -6.80 9.51 -10.52
N ILE A 111 -6.50 10.58 -9.78
CA ILE A 111 -6.07 11.85 -10.35
C ILE A 111 -4.70 11.67 -11.03
N GLY A 112 -3.79 10.95 -10.40
CA GLY A 112 -2.48 10.64 -10.93
C GLY A 112 -2.57 9.90 -12.27
N ALA A 113 -3.46 8.91 -12.39
CA ALA A 113 -3.70 8.20 -13.65
C ALA A 113 -4.24 9.13 -14.74
N ILE A 114 -5.19 10.00 -14.41
CA ILE A 114 -5.76 10.98 -15.35
C ILE A 114 -4.70 11.98 -15.81
N VAL A 115 -3.93 12.54 -14.89
CA VAL A 115 -2.85 13.50 -15.20
C VAL A 115 -1.78 12.82 -16.06
N GLY A 116 -1.39 11.59 -15.72
CA GLY A 116 -0.46 10.80 -16.53
C GLY A 116 -0.95 10.59 -17.96
N GLU A 117 -2.24 10.24 -18.13
CA GLU A 117 -2.83 10.08 -19.46
C GLU A 117 -2.95 11.41 -20.23
N LEU A 118 -3.27 12.51 -19.54
CA LEU A 118 -3.29 13.86 -20.13
C LEU A 118 -1.90 14.24 -20.67
N ILE A 119 -0.83 13.96 -19.91
CA ILE A 119 0.55 14.21 -20.32
C ILE A 119 0.94 13.35 -21.53
N ALA A 120 0.44 12.12 -21.61
CA ALA A 120 0.61 11.24 -22.78
C ALA A 120 -0.22 11.67 -24.01
N GLY A 121 -0.98 12.76 -23.93
CA GLY A 121 -1.76 13.31 -25.04
C GLY A 121 -3.21 12.83 -25.11
N GLY A 122 -3.71 12.11 -24.10
CA GLY A 122 -5.11 11.76 -24.00
C GLY A 122 -5.98 13.01 -23.81
N ARG A 123 -7.03 13.18 -24.64
CA ARG A 123 -7.92 14.37 -24.58
C ARG A 123 -9.39 14.04 -24.34
N ASN A 124 -9.77 12.78 -24.49
CA ASN A 124 -11.16 12.37 -24.33
C ASN A 124 -11.51 12.21 -22.84
N LEU A 125 -12.33 13.12 -22.31
CA LEU A 125 -12.75 13.13 -20.90
C LEU A 125 -13.37 11.81 -20.44
N LYS A 126 -14.16 11.15 -21.30
CA LYS A 126 -14.78 9.86 -20.98
C LYS A 126 -13.72 8.75 -20.87
N LYS A 127 -12.71 8.76 -21.73
CA LYS A 127 -11.61 7.79 -21.66
C LYS A 127 -10.71 8.04 -20.44
N LEU A 128 -10.43 9.31 -20.14
CA LEU A 128 -9.63 9.70 -18.97
C LEU A 128 -10.28 9.23 -17.67
N SER A 129 -11.57 9.47 -17.49
CA SER A 129 -12.29 9.02 -16.30
C SER A 129 -12.33 7.49 -16.20
N GLN A 130 -12.51 6.78 -17.32
CA GLN A 130 -12.42 5.33 -17.35
C GLN A 130 -11.03 4.83 -16.94
N ILE A 131 -9.95 5.45 -17.42
CA ILE A 131 -8.58 5.09 -17.03
C ILE A 131 -8.34 5.33 -15.53
N GLY A 132 -8.81 6.46 -15.01
CA GLY A 132 -8.81 6.72 -13.57
C GLY A 132 -9.54 5.61 -12.80
N LEU A 133 -10.75 5.22 -13.22
CA LEU A 133 -11.50 4.12 -12.61
C LEU A 133 -10.77 2.77 -12.72
N GLY A 134 -10.06 2.53 -13.83
CA GLY A 134 -9.21 1.36 -14.02
C GLY A 134 -8.12 1.27 -12.95
N SER A 135 -7.49 2.40 -12.61
CA SER A 135 -6.49 2.43 -11.52
C SER A 135 -7.09 2.07 -10.16
N LEU A 136 -8.30 2.57 -9.87
CA LEU A 136 -9.00 2.29 -8.61
C LEU A 136 -9.39 0.82 -8.49
N LEU A 137 -10.02 0.28 -9.55
CA LEU A 137 -10.45 -1.12 -9.58
C LEU A 137 -9.24 -2.06 -9.59
N GLY A 138 -8.16 -1.70 -10.28
CA GLY A 138 -6.90 -2.42 -10.23
C GLY A 138 -6.36 -2.50 -8.82
N PHE A 139 -6.19 -1.35 -8.16
CA PHE A 139 -5.69 -1.28 -6.80
C PHE A 139 -6.56 -2.06 -5.80
N ILE A 140 -7.89 -1.97 -5.90
CA ILE A 140 -8.83 -2.77 -5.10
C ILE A 140 -8.68 -4.28 -5.40
N GLY A 141 -8.40 -4.66 -6.65
CA GLY A 141 -8.12 -6.05 -7.02
C GLY A 141 -6.88 -6.64 -6.31
N GLY A 142 -5.93 -5.80 -5.88
CA GLY A 142 -4.76 -6.22 -5.12
C GLY A 142 -5.01 -6.53 -3.64
N VAL A 143 -6.20 -6.20 -3.12
CA VAL A 143 -6.55 -6.37 -1.70
C VAL A 143 -6.36 -7.81 -1.24
N ILE A 144 -6.83 -8.80 -2.01
CA ILE A 144 -6.72 -10.22 -1.63
C ILE A 144 -5.26 -10.64 -1.48
N GLY A 145 -4.41 -10.29 -2.46
CA GLY A 145 -3.00 -10.64 -2.43
C GLY A 145 -2.28 -10.00 -1.24
N LYS A 146 -2.54 -8.71 -0.98
CA LYS A 146 -1.98 -8.01 0.18
C LYS A 146 -2.47 -8.58 1.52
N PHE A 147 -3.73 -9.01 1.59
CA PHE A 147 -4.30 -9.61 2.78
C PHE A 147 -3.56 -10.90 3.15
N VAL A 148 -3.29 -11.76 2.16
CA VAL A 148 -2.47 -12.97 2.35
C VAL A 148 -1.07 -12.62 2.84
N LEU A 149 -0.41 -11.62 2.24
CA LEU A 149 0.93 -11.21 2.66
C LEU A 149 0.98 -10.67 4.10
N ILE A 150 -0.01 -9.87 4.52
CA ILE A 150 -0.09 -9.42 5.92
C ILE A 150 -0.30 -10.61 6.85
N PHE A 151 -1.14 -11.57 6.47
CA PHE A 151 -1.40 -12.75 7.30
C PHE A 151 -0.15 -13.64 7.45
N VAL A 152 0.61 -13.83 6.35
CA VAL A 152 1.91 -14.52 6.39
C VAL A 152 2.88 -13.77 7.31
N GLY A 153 2.93 -12.45 7.19
CA GLY A 153 3.74 -11.59 8.06
C GLY A 153 3.38 -11.74 9.54
N MET A 154 2.09 -11.79 9.86
CA MET A 154 1.56 -12.05 11.20
C MET A 154 2.05 -13.38 11.77
N ILE A 155 1.98 -14.45 10.97
CA ILE A 155 2.43 -15.79 11.37
C ILE A 155 3.93 -15.76 11.65
N LEU A 156 4.72 -15.08 10.83
CA LEU A 156 6.16 -14.93 11.06
C LEU A 156 6.46 -14.17 12.36
N VAL A 157 5.71 -13.11 12.68
CA VAL A 157 5.85 -12.40 13.97
C VAL A 157 5.51 -13.32 15.13
N ALA A 158 4.37 -14.03 15.06
CA ALA A 158 3.94 -14.93 16.11
C ALA A 158 4.94 -16.08 16.32
N ALA A 159 5.45 -16.67 15.24
CA ALA A 159 6.49 -17.68 15.31
C ALA A 159 7.75 -17.14 15.98
N ALA A 160 8.23 -15.96 15.57
CA ALA A 160 9.46 -15.39 16.09
C ALA A 160 9.36 -14.90 17.55
N LEU A 161 8.15 -14.79 18.13
CA LEU A 161 7.94 -14.51 19.56
C LEU A 161 7.94 -15.77 20.44
N ILE A 162 7.77 -16.96 19.85
CA ILE A 162 7.73 -18.23 20.58
C ILE A 162 9.13 -18.83 20.78
N TRP A 163 10.07 -18.48 19.89
CA TRP A 163 11.46 -18.93 19.92
C TRP A 163 12.35 -17.86 20.56
#